data_AF-A0A846XWI0-F1
#
_entry.id   AF-A0A846XWI0-F1
#
_cell.length_a   1.000
_cell.length_b   1.000
_cell.length_c   1.000
_cell.angle_alpha   90.00
_cell.angle_beta   90.00
_cell.angle_gamma   90.00
#
_symmetry.space_group_name_H-M   'P 1'
#
loop_
_entity.id
_entity.type
_entity.pdbx_description
1 polymer ?
#
loop_
_entity_poly.entity_id
_entity_poly.type
_entity_poly.pdbx_seq_one_letter_code
_entity_poly.pdbx_strand_id
1 'polypeptide(L)'
;MSDAGQMGFDIEFDDKTQAYLDWVAPEQMEAQVRSFLTETVPGVAGYGDAWWKSPLTKQILEAAKNLFGDRNGLLSPDNRDAADQFIRFYGECFIRRAGMTWGNYPEWSGAPLYTDFSPAVHDGTGEDVRSLVSMTDYLFLDDDGPGMADYAITSAARDMKKKRGST
;
A
#
# COMPACT_ATOMS: atom_id res chain seq x y z
N MET A 1 32.43 -39.16 -0.44
CA MET A 1 33.04 -37.83 -0.59
C MET A 1 32.48 -37.25 -1.88
N SER A 2 31.68 -36.18 -1.90
CA SER A 2 31.39 -35.19 -0.87
C SER A 2 29.92 -34.79 -0.97
N ASP A 3 29.30 -34.65 0.21
CA ASP A 3 27.97 -34.12 0.44
C ASP A 3 28.01 -32.61 0.17
N ALA A 4 27.33 -32.16 -0.89
CA ALA A 4 27.12 -30.75 -1.13
C ALA A 4 25.95 -30.31 -0.24
N GLY A 5 26.26 -30.11 1.04
CA GLY A 5 25.37 -29.44 1.97
C GLY A 5 24.98 -28.10 1.37
N GLN A 6 23.73 -28.02 0.94
CA GLN A 6 23.04 -26.79 0.57
C GLN A 6 23.17 -25.84 1.77
N MET A 7 24.11 -24.89 1.70
CA MET A 7 24.25 -23.83 2.69
C MET A 7 23.00 -22.96 2.59
N GLY A 8 21.98 -23.27 3.39
CA GLY A 8 20.99 -22.29 3.80
C GLY A 8 21.74 -21.23 4.58
N PHE A 9 22.05 -20.11 3.92
CA PHE A 9 22.41 -18.91 4.65
C PHE A 9 21.15 -18.48 5.40
N ASP A 10 21.13 -18.69 6.72
CA ASP A 10 20.22 -17.96 7.59
C ASP A 10 20.60 -16.48 7.46
N ILE A 11 19.89 -15.77 6.59
CA ILE A 11 20.01 -14.33 6.48
C ILE A 11 19.27 -13.78 7.70
N GLU A 12 20.00 -13.46 8.75
CA GLU A 12 19.46 -12.72 9.90
C GLU A 12 19.21 -11.27 9.47
N PHE A 13 17.94 -10.89 9.41
CA PHE A 13 17.52 -9.51 9.24
C PHE A 13 17.41 -8.83 10.61
N ASP A 14 17.67 -7.52 10.69
CA ASP A 14 17.34 -6.78 11.90
C ASP A 14 15.82 -6.76 12.15
N ASP A 15 15.41 -6.54 13.40
CA ASP A 15 14.01 -6.61 13.83
C ASP A 15 13.08 -5.72 12.99
N LYS A 16 13.57 -4.56 12.52
CA LYS A 16 12.77 -3.60 11.72
C LYS A 16 12.57 -4.08 10.29
N THR A 17 13.62 -4.64 9.71
CA THR A 17 13.58 -5.27 8.39
C THR A 17 12.67 -6.50 8.45
N GLN A 18 12.77 -7.33 9.48
CA GLN A 18 11.90 -8.47 9.68
C GLN A 18 10.43 -8.05 9.83
N ALA A 19 10.14 -7.02 10.63
CA ALA A 19 8.77 -6.51 10.78
C ALA A 19 8.15 -6.06 9.45
N TYR A 20 8.93 -5.42 8.58
CA TYR A 20 8.48 -5.08 7.23
C TYR A 20 8.28 -6.31 6.35
N LEU A 21 9.20 -7.28 6.39
CA LEU A 21 9.10 -8.51 5.60
C LEU A 21 7.85 -9.33 5.98
N ASP A 22 7.55 -9.42 7.27
CA ASP A 22 6.34 -10.05 7.77
C ASP A 22 5.08 -9.27 7.34
N TRP A 23 5.15 -7.93 7.37
CA TRP A 23 4.04 -7.04 6.97
C TRP A 23 3.69 -7.14 5.48
N VAL A 24 4.72 -7.31 4.62
CA VAL A 24 4.61 -7.41 3.15
C VAL A 24 4.46 -8.85 2.64
N ALA A 25 4.45 -9.84 3.53
CA ALA A 25 4.28 -11.24 3.17
C ALA A 25 3.01 -11.42 2.30
N PRO A 26 3.08 -12.12 1.14
CA PRO A 26 1.98 -12.17 0.18
C PRO A 26 0.65 -12.62 0.79
N GLU A 27 0.67 -13.63 1.65
CA GLU A 27 -0.50 -14.14 2.35
C GLU A 27 -1.11 -13.11 3.31
N GLN A 28 -0.28 -12.29 3.95
CA GLN A 28 -0.73 -11.20 4.83
C GLN A 28 -1.31 -10.05 4.00
N MET A 29 -0.66 -9.69 2.90
CA MET A 29 -1.16 -8.69 1.96
C MET A 29 -2.55 -9.06 1.43
N GLU A 30 -2.70 -10.29 0.93
CA GLU A 30 -3.98 -10.77 0.42
C GLU A 30 -5.06 -10.85 1.51
N ALA A 31 -4.72 -11.34 2.71
CA ALA A 31 -5.67 -11.45 3.81
C ALA A 31 -6.16 -10.08 4.28
N GLN A 32 -5.25 -9.12 4.49
CA GLN A 32 -5.59 -7.79 4.97
C GLN A 32 -6.36 -6.97 3.93
N VAL A 33 -6.01 -7.06 2.65
CA VAL A 33 -6.79 -6.40 1.59
C VAL A 33 -8.16 -7.04 1.43
N ARG A 34 -8.28 -8.36 1.60
CA ARG A 34 -9.59 -9.01 1.62
C ARG A 34 -10.45 -8.51 2.78
N SER A 35 -9.92 -8.53 4.01
CA SER A 35 -10.65 -8.02 5.20
C SER A 35 -11.06 -6.55 4.99
N PHE A 36 -10.18 -5.72 4.41
CA PHE A 36 -10.54 -4.34 4.07
C PHE A 36 -11.82 -4.27 3.22
N LEU A 37 -11.84 -5.01 2.10
CA LEU A 37 -12.94 -4.94 1.13
C LEU A 37 -14.22 -5.61 1.61
N THR A 38 -14.13 -6.66 2.44
CA THR A 38 -15.30 -7.46 2.83
C THR A 38 -15.84 -7.14 4.22
N GLU A 39 -15.01 -6.66 5.13
CA GLU A 39 -15.35 -6.45 6.53
C GLU A 39 -15.31 -4.96 6.91
N THR A 40 -14.29 -4.22 6.45
CA THR A 40 -14.05 -2.82 6.84
C THR A 40 -14.85 -1.82 6.00
N VAL A 41 -14.92 -2.00 4.68
CA VAL A 41 -15.75 -1.20 3.76
C VAL A 41 -16.73 -2.08 2.97
N PRO A 42 -17.64 -2.79 3.68
CA PRO A 42 -18.51 -3.79 3.06
C PRO A 42 -19.47 -3.20 2.05
N GLY A 43 -19.81 -3.99 1.02
CA GLY A 43 -20.85 -3.65 0.05
C GLY A 43 -20.41 -2.78 -1.13
N VAL A 44 -19.13 -2.38 -1.19
CA VAL A 44 -18.58 -1.66 -2.34
C VAL A 44 -18.06 -2.61 -3.40
N ALA A 45 -17.22 -3.57 -3.01
CA ALA A 45 -16.57 -4.54 -3.88
C ALA A 45 -16.39 -5.87 -3.18
N GLY A 46 -16.50 -6.98 -3.92
CA GLY A 46 -15.96 -8.26 -3.47
C GLY A 46 -14.46 -8.36 -3.76
N TYR A 47 -13.73 -9.17 -3.00
CA TYR A 47 -12.30 -9.42 -3.26
C TYR A 47 -12.03 -10.02 -4.66
N GLY A 48 -13.00 -10.75 -5.23
CA GLY A 48 -12.91 -11.30 -6.58
C GLY A 48 -13.07 -10.29 -7.72
N ASP A 49 -13.52 -9.06 -7.42
CA ASP A 49 -13.67 -8.00 -8.41
C ASP A 49 -12.31 -7.39 -8.76
N ALA A 50 -12.23 -6.68 -9.89
CA ALA A 50 -11.08 -5.85 -10.21
C ALA A 50 -11.12 -4.53 -9.41
N TRP A 51 -11.14 -4.63 -8.08
CA TRP A 51 -11.26 -3.51 -7.13
C TRP A 51 -10.17 -2.44 -7.28
N TRP A 52 -9.03 -2.81 -7.85
CA TRP A 52 -7.94 -1.90 -8.16
C TRP A 52 -8.18 -1.11 -9.44
N LYS A 53 -9.31 -1.25 -10.16
CA LYS A 53 -9.65 -0.45 -11.35
C LYS A 53 -10.82 0.50 -11.08
N SER A 54 -10.78 1.70 -11.66
CA SER A 54 -11.93 2.62 -11.69
C SER A 54 -13.09 2.00 -12.50
N PRO A 55 -14.37 2.24 -12.12
CA PRO A 55 -14.82 3.16 -11.07
C PRO A 55 -14.73 2.58 -9.65
N LEU A 56 -14.48 1.28 -9.50
CA LEU A 56 -14.58 0.58 -8.23
C LEU A 56 -13.56 1.07 -7.20
N THR A 57 -12.31 1.29 -7.60
CA THR A 57 -11.28 1.89 -6.72
C THR A 57 -11.73 3.23 -6.13
N LYS A 58 -12.35 4.08 -6.94
CA LYS A 58 -12.84 5.39 -6.48
C LYS A 58 -13.97 5.24 -5.46
N GLN A 59 -14.88 4.28 -5.65
CA GLN A 59 -15.94 3.99 -4.68
C GLN A 59 -15.38 3.46 -3.36
N ILE A 60 -14.33 2.64 -3.41
CA ILE A 60 -13.65 2.13 -2.21
C ILE A 60 -12.94 3.27 -1.47
N LEU A 61 -12.27 4.17 -2.21
CA LEU A 61 -11.66 5.37 -1.64
C LEU A 61 -12.71 6.29 -0.99
N GLU A 62 -13.89 6.43 -1.60
CA GLU A 62 -15.02 7.15 -1.00
C GLU A 62 -15.48 6.50 0.31
N ALA A 63 -15.64 5.18 0.33
CA ALA A 63 -16.00 4.46 1.55
C ALA A 63 -14.93 4.57 2.64
N ALA A 64 -13.64 4.51 2.27
CA ALA A 64 -12.53 4.74 3.18
C ALA A 64 -12.56 6.16 3.77
N LYS A 65 -12.78 7.18 2.94
CA LYS A 65 -12.91 8.57 3.41
C LYS A 65 -14.06 8.71 4.40
N ASN A 66 -15.22 8.10 4.10
CA ASN A 66 -16.37 8.13 5.01
C ASN A 66 -16.12 7.38 6.33
N LEU A 67 -15.38 6.26 6.27
CA LEU A 67 -15.01 5.47 7.46
C LEU A 67 -14.10 6.28 8.40
N PHE A 68 -13.04 6.89 7.87
CA PHE A 68 -12.07 7.62 8.67
C PHE A 68 -12.50 9.06 8.98
N GLY A 69 -13.38 9.64 8.15
CA GLY A 69 -13.80 11.04 8.22
C GLY A 69 -12.72 12.00 7.72
N ASP A 70 -11.59 12.02 8.41
CA ASP A 70 -10.45 12.90 8.13
C ASP A 70 -9.10 12.21 8.37
N ARG A 71 -8.02 12.97 8.22
CA ARG A 71 -6.66 12.48 8.45
C ARG A 71 -6.43 12.05 9.90
N ASN A 72 -7.03 12.74 10.87
CA ASN A 72 -6.89 12.38 12.28
C ASN A 72 -7.58 11.06 12.59
N GLY A 73 -8.74 10.80 11.98
CA GLY A 73 -9.44 9.53 12.07
C GLY A 73 -8.63 8.39 11.48
N LEU A 74 -7.95 8.59 10.34
CA LEU A 74 -7.03 7.59 9.78
C LEU A 74 -5.86 7.30 10.74
N LEU A 75 -5.34 8.32 11.44
CA LEU A 75 -4.21 8.20 12.36
C LEU A 75 -4.61 7.81 13.80
N SER A 76 -5.90 7.68 14.08
CA SER A 76 -6.40 7.34 15.41
C SER A 76 -6.00 5.92 15.80
N PRO A 77 -5.54 5.69 17.04
CA PRO A 77 -5.29 4.34 17.55
C PRO A 77 -6.49 3.39 17.43
N ASP A 78 -7.72 3.92 17.55
CA ASP A 78 -8.95 3.13 17.44
C ASP A 78 -9.18 2.55 16.03
N ASN A 79 -8.57 3.18 15.03
CA ASN A 79 -8.68 2.78 13.63
C ASN A 79 -7.41 2.07 13.12
N ARG A 80 -6.50 1.66 14.02
CA ARG A 80 -5.18 1.15 13.63
C ARG A 80 -5.25 0.00 12.63
N ASP A 81 -6.10 -0.99 12.88
CA ASP A 81 -6.25 -2.15 11.99
C ASP A 81 -6.88 -1.77 10.64
N ALA A 82 -7.92 -0.93 10.66
CA ALA A 82 -8.56 -0.44 9.43
C ALA A 82 -7.61 0.43 8.59
N ALA A 83 -6.79 1.27 9.23
CA ALA A 83 -5.78 2.10 8.58
C ALA A 83 -4.67 1.25 7.96
N ASP A 84 -4.19 0.25 8.69
CA ASP A 84 -3.19 -0.72 8.23
C ASP A 84 -3.68 -1.52 7.00
N GLN A 85 -4.93 -1.97 7.03
CA GLN A 85 -5.62 -2.58 5.89
C GLN A 85 -5.76 -1.62 4.69
N PHE A 86 -6.15 -0.37 4.95
CA PHE A 86 -6.29 0.66 3.92
C PHE A 86 -4.95 0.97 3.23
N ILE A 87 -3.86 1.08 3.99
CA ILE A 87 -2.51 1.33 3.44
C ILE A 87 -2.10 0.22 2.46
N ARG A 88 -2.37 -1.04 2.79
CA ARG A 88 -2.11 -2.18 1.88
C ARG A 88 -2.98 -2.12 0.63
N PHE A 89 -4.28 -1.91 0.81
CA PHE A 89 -5.20 -1.75 -0.32
C PHE A 89 -4.73 -0.66 -1.28
N TYR A 90 -4.33 0.48 -0.73
CA TYR A 90 -3.95 1.63 -1.53
C TYR A 90 -2.62 1.40 -2.27
N GLY A 91 -1.61 0.80 -1.61
CA GLY A 91 -0.37 0.42 -2.27
C GLY A 91 -0.54 -0.66 -3.32
N GLU A 92 -1.38 -1.67 -3.07
CA GLU A 92 -1.71 -2.68 -4.07
C GLU A 92 -2.41 -2.07 -5.30
N CYS A 93 -3.15 -0.96 -5.15
CA CYS A 93 -3.66 -0.23 -6.32
C CYS A 93 -2.52 0.32 -7.19
N PHE A 94 -1.46 0.88 -6.60
CA PHE A 94 -0.28 1.32 -7.35
C PHE A 94 0.44 0.14 -8.00
N ILE A 95 0.63 -0.96 -7.29
CA ILE A 95 1.29 -2.15 -7.84
C ILE A 95 0.50 -2.73 -9.01
N ARG A 96 -0.80 -2.96 -8.85
CA ARG A 96 -1.62 -3.60 -9.88
C ARG A 96 -1.90 -2.70 -11.08
N ARG A 97 -1.92 -1.38 -10.93
CA ARG A 97 -2.15 -0.44 -12.05
C ARG A 97 -0.88 0.09 -12.69
N ALA A 98 0.14 0.39 -11.90
CA ALA A 98 1.38 0.99 -12.38
C ALA A 98 2.53 -0.04 -12.51
N GLY A 99 2.41 -1.22 -11.90
CA GLY A 99 3.47 -2.22 -11.84
C GLY A 99 4.67 -1.71 -11.04
N MET A 100 4.40 -0.97 -9.97
CA MET A 100 5.38 -0.61 -8.94
C MET A 100 5.64 -1.81 -8.02
N THR A 101 6.59 -1.67 -7.11
CA THR A 101 6.96 -2.70 -6.13
C THR A 101 6.94 -2.11 -4.72
N TRP A 102 6.58 -2.91 -3.71
CA TRP A 102 6.69 -2.54 -2.30
C TRP A 102 8.16 -2.32 -1.90
N GLY A 103 8.41 -1.26 -1.12
CA GLY A 103 9.70 -1.00 -0.50
C GLY A 103 9.55 -0.46 0.93
N ASN A 104 10.65 -0.53 1.68
CA ASN A 104 10.75 -0.02 3.04
C ASN A 104 11.74 1.15 3.08
N TYR A 105 11.31 2.30 3.62
CA TYR A 105 12.13 3.50 3.76
C TYR A 105 12.05 4.02 5.20
N PRO A 106 12.68 3.35 6.18
CA PRO A 106 12.55 3.67 7.61
C PRO A 106 12.94 5.10 7.99
N GLU A 107 13.76 5.75 7.17
CA GLU A 107 14.14 7.15 7.30
C GLU A 107 12.98 8.12 7.04
N TRP A 108 11.91 7.66 6.39
CA TRP A 108 10.68 8.40 6.21
C TRP A 108 9.72 8.05 7.35
N SER A 109 9.35 9.02 8.16
CA SER A 109 8.43 8.77 9.29
C SER A 109 7.10 8.19 8.81
N GLY A 110 6.87 6.90 9.08
CA GLY A 110 5.57 6.24 8.94
C GLY A 110 4.64 6.47 10.15
N ALA A 111 5.14 7.16 11.18
CA ALA A 111 4.43 7.41 12.41
C ALA A 111 3.21 8.33 12.17
N PRO A 112 2.13 8.17 12.97
CA PRO A 112 1.99 7.23 14.08
C PRO A 112 1.63 5.78 13.70
N LEU A 113 1.32 5.50 12.42
CA LEU A 113 0.86 4.16 12.01
C LEU A 113 1.97 3.11 12.06
N TYR A 114 3.17 3.48 11.61
CA TYR A 114 4.33 2.61 11.56
C TYR A 114 5.53 3.26 12.24
N THR A 115 6.02 2.64 13.31
CA THR A 115 7.17 3.13 14.11
C THR A 115 8.48 2.46 13.74
N ASP A 116 8.41 1.24 13.20
CA ASP A 116 9.58 0.39 12.94
C ASP A 116 10.02 0.39 11.48
N PHE A 117 9.09 0.64 10.56
CA PHE A 117 9.32 0.70 9.12
C PHE A 117 8.43 1.77 8.49
N SER A 118 8.63 2.04 7.19
CA SER A 118 7.80 2.98 6.45
C SER A 118 7.45 2.43 5.07
N PRO A 119 6.19 2.01 4.86
CA PRO A 119 5.81 1.38 3.60
C PRO A 119 5.77 2.41 2.48
N ALA A 120 6.44 2.09 1.38
CA ALA A 120 6.41 2.85 0.14
C ALA A 120 6.19 1.92 -1.07
N VAL A 121 5.83 2.50 -2.21
CA VAL A 121 5.94 1.84 -3.51
C VAL A 121 7.00 2.55 -4.35
N HIS A 122 7.75 1.80 -5.15
CA HIS A 122 8.75 2.36 -6.06
C HIS A 122 8.70 1.74 -7.47
N ASP A 123 9.34 2.40 -8.42
CA ASP A 123 9.38 2.01 -9.84
C ASP A 123 10.32 0.85 -10.19
N GLY A 124 10.96 0.23 -9.19
CA GLY A 124 11.96 -0.83 -9.36
C GLY A 124 13.41 -0.33 -9.43
N THR A 125 13.66 0.94 -9.78
CA THR A 125 15.00 1.56 -9.74
C THR A 125 15.22 2.39 -8.49
N GLY A 126 14.13 2.83 -7.85
CA GLY A 126 14.18 3.71 -6.67
C GLY A 126 14.24 5.20 -7.04
N GLU A 127 14.08 5.55 -8.32
CA GLU A 127 14.05 6.95 -8.77
C GLU A 127 12.69 7.62 -8.52
N ASP A 128 11.60 6.86 -8.62
CA ASP A 128 10.26 7.28 -8.20
C ASP A 128 9.80 6.39 -7.05
N VAL A 129 9.72 6.98 -5.86
CA VAL A 129 9.33 6.32 -4.62
C VAL A 129 8.23 7.14 -3.96
N ARG A 130 7.17 6.46 -3.50
CA ARG A 130 5.97 7.08 -2.94
C ARG A 130 5.66 6.47 -1.57
N SER A 131 5.80 7.27 -0.52
CA SER A 131 5.39 6.90 0.85
C SER A 131 3.87 6.67 0.91
N LEU A 132 3.41 5.48 1.29
CA LEU A 132 1.96 5.23 1.33
C LEU A 132 1.25 6.06 2.38
N VAL A 133 1.92 6.33 3.51
CA VAL A 133 1.37 7.20 4.55
C VAL A 133 1.16 8.61 4.00
N SER A 134 2.13 9.18 3.29
CA SER A 134 1.99 10.52 2.67
C SER A 134 0.99 10.52 1.52
N MET A 135 0.93 9.44 0.72
CA MET A 135 -0.04 9.35 -0.38
C MET A 135 -1.50 9.38 0.11
N THR A 136 -1.78 9.03 1.37
CA THR A 136 -3.13 9.14 1.94
C THR A 136 -3.61 10.59 2.06
N ASP A 137 -2.71 11.58 2.05
CA ASP A 137 -3.09 12.98 2.15
C ASP A 137 -3.97 13.41 0.96
N TYR A 138 -3.75 12.83 -0.23
CA TYR A 138 -4.62 13.02 -1.41
C TYR A 138 -6.06 12.54 -1.21
N LEU A 139 -6.34 11.77 -0.17
CA LEU A 139 -7.71 11.38 0.19
C LEU A 139 -8.37 12.37 1.16
N PHE A 140 -7.59 13.04 2.01
CA PHE A 140 -8.09 13.77 3.17
C PHE A 140 -7.86 15.29 3.14
N LEU A 141 -7.03 15.83 2.26
CA LEU A 141 -6.87 17.28 2.11
C LEU A 141 -8.17 17.93 1.61
N ASP A 142 -8.45 19.16 2.06
CA ASP A 142 -9.74 19.85 1.89
C ASP A 142 -10.15 20.04 0.42
N ASP A 143 -9.19 20.29 -0.47
CA ASP A 143 -9.40 20.46 -1.91
C ASP A 143 -9.26 19.15 -2.72
N ASP A 144 -8.91 18.05 -2.05
CA ASP A 144 -8.67 16.74 -2.65
C ASP A 144 -9.84 15.76 -2.37
N GLY A 145 -9.56 14.46 -2.32
CA GLY A 145 -10.55 13.43 -2.06
C GLY A 145 -10.38 12.20 -2.94
N PRO A 146 -11.40 11.33 -3.01
CA PRO A 146 -11.32 10.06 -3.73
C PRO A 146 -10.94 10.21 -5.21
N GLY A 147 -11.30 11.34 -5.83
CA GLY A 147 -10.87 11.68 -7.18
C GLY A 147 -9.37 11.92 -7.31
N MET A 148 -8.77 12.65 -6.36
CA MET A 148 -7.34 12.97 -6.35
C MET A 148 -6.50 11.75 -5.95
N ALA A 149 -6.96 10.95 -5.00
CA ALA A 149 -6.34 9.66 -4.69
C ALA A 149 -6.37 8.68 -5.89
N ASP A 150 -7.49 8.54 -6.60
CA ASP A 150 -7.55 7.72 -7.83
C ASP A 150 -6.72 8.31 -8.98
N TYR A 151 -6.65 9.64 -9.07
CA TYR A 151 -5.78 10.34 -10.02
C TYR A 151 -4.30 10.04 -9.74
N ALA A 152 -3.87 10.03 -8.49
CA ALA A 152 -2.49 9.71 -8.13
C ALA A 152 -2.09 8.30 -8.61
N ILE A 153 -2.95 7.30 -8.43
CA ILE A 153 -2.74 5.94 -8.97
C ILE A 153 -2.69 5.96 -10.50
N THR A 154 -3.60 6.71 -11.13
CA THR A 154 -3.65 6.85 -12.59
C THR A 154 -2.40 7.51 -13.17
N SER A 155 -1.91 8.55 -12.51
CA SER A 155 -0.71 9.29 -12.92
C SER A 155 0.51 8.39 -12.84
N ALA A 156 0.69 7.68 -11.72
CA ALA A 156 1.78 6.71 -11.57
C ALA A 156 1.76 5.66 -12.69
N ALA A 157 0.58 5.13 -13.04
CA ALA A 157 0.47 4.17 -14.14
C ALA A 157 0.86 4.76 -15.51
N ARG A 158 0.54 6.03 -15.77
CA ARG A 158 0.97 6.73 -16.99
C ARG A 158 2.48 6.96 -17.01
N ASP A 159 3.05 7.38 -15.89
CA ASP A 159 4.49 7.65 -15.75
C ASP A 159 5.30 6.35 -15.95
N MET A 160 4.87 5.26 -15.33
CA MET A 160 5.48 3.93 -15.50
C MET A 160 5.39 3.42 -16.93
N LYS A 161 4.25 3.63 -17.61
CA LYS A 161 4.10 3.27 -19.03
C LYS A 161 5.05 4.07 -19.92
N LYS A 162 5.24 5.37 -19.64
CA LYS A 162 6.18 6.23 -20.36
C LYS A 162 7.62 5.74 -20.18
N LYS A 163 8.04 5.44 -18.94
CA LYS A 163 9.38 4.90 -18.64
C LYS A 163 9.67 3.61 -19.44
N ARG A 164 8.73 2.66 -19.44
CA ARG A 164 8.85 1.40 -20.18
C ARG A 164 8.89 1.56 -21.71
N GLY A 165 8.21 2.58 -22.25
CA GLY A 165 8.22 2.86 -23.69
C GLY A 165 9.43 3.68 -24.17
N SER A 166 10.26 4.18 -23.25
CA SER A 166 11.50 4.91 -23.55
C SER A 166 12.77 4.06 -23.39
N THR A 167 12.62 2.77 -23.09
CA THR A 167 13.70 1.76 -23.03
C THR A 167 13.65 0.89 -24.28
#